data_AF-A0A8S2XNZ6-F1
#
_entry.id   AF-A0A8S2XNZ6-F1
#
_cell.length_a   1.000
_cell.length_b   1.000
_cell.length_c   1.000
_cell.angle_alpha   90.00
_cell.angle_beta   90.00
_cell.angle_gamma   90.00
#
_symmetry.space_group_name_H-M   'P 1'
#
loop_
_entity.id
_entity.type
_entity.pdbx_description
1 polymer ?
#
loop_
_entity_poly.entity_id
_entity_poly.type
_entity_poly.pdbx_seq_one_letter_code
_entity_poly.pdbx_strand_id
1 'polypeptide(L)' 'ELPNDRSEAFIHIIGNSASPRVDLVCCILTNNRKDCYDAIKKVLCIDCPIPSQVFLY' A
#
# COMPACT_ATOMS: atom_id res chain seq x y z
N GLU A 1 10.57 1.51 9.57
CA GLU A 1 11.06 2.40 8.50
C GLU A 1 11.15 1.56 7.23
N LEU A 2 10.53 2.00 6.12
CA LEU A 2 10.47 1.22 4.87
C LEU A 2 11.84 1.33 4.15
N PRO A 3 12.57 0.22 3.91
CA PRO A 3 13.97 0.27 3.41
C PRO A 3 14.14 0.75 1.96
N ASN A 4 13.05 1.07 1.25
CA ASN A 4 13.11 1.64 -0.07
C ASN A 4 11.71 2.10 -0.45
N ASP A 5 11.61 3.26 -1.11
CA ASP A 5 10.39 3.81 -1.72
C ASP A 5 9.98 3.02 -2.98
N ARG A 6 10.20 1.69 -2.95
CA ARG A 6 9.88 0.73 -3.99
C ARG A 6 8.58 0.05 -3.62
N SER A 7 7.68 -0.03 -4.59
CA SER A 7 6.38 -0.68 -4.50
C SER A 7 6.43 -2.07 -3.84
N GLU A 8 7.48 -2.86 -4.03
CA GLU A 8 7.67 -4.17 -3.36
C GLU A 8 7.63 -4.10 -1.84
N ALA A 9 8.22 -3.08 -1.21
CA ALA A 9 8.27 -2.97 0.25
C ALA A 9 6.86 -2.71 0.82
N PHE A 10 6.08 -1.86 0.14
CA PHE A 10 4.67 -1.65 0.48
C PHE A 10 3.85 -2.92 0.29
N ILE A 11 4.02 -3.61 -0.84
CA ILE A 11 3.30 -4.85 -1.14
C ILE A 11 3.57 -5.92 -0.08
N HIS A 12 4.84 -6.08 0.32
CA HIS A 12 5.22 -7.03 1.36
C HIS A 12 4.57 -6.71 2.70
N ILE A 13 4.57 -5.44 3.13
CA ILE A 13 3.93 -5.04 4.39
C ILE A 13 2.41 -5.20 4.31
N ILE A 14 1.77 -4.79 3.21
CA ILE A 14 0.32 -4.91 3.02
C ILE A 14 -0.10 -6.38 3.11
N GLY A 15 0.61 -7.28 2.41
CA GLY A 15 0.32 -8.72 2.47
C GLY A 15 0.48 -9.30 3.88
N ASN A 16 1.48 -8.83 4.65
CA ASN A 16 1.73 -9.33 6.00
C ASN A 16 0.81 -8.70 7.07
N SER A 17 0.22 -7.54 6.77
CA SER A 17 -0.67 -6.79 7.68
C SER A 17 -2.16 -6.99 7.36
N ALA A 18 -2.49 -7.63 6.24
CA ALA A 18 -3.85 -8.01 5.86
C ALA A 18 -4.41 -9.10 6.80
N SER A 19 -4.82 -8.68 7.98
CA SER A 19 -5.55 -9.48 8.94
C SER A 19 -7.04 -9.15 8.85
N PRO A 20 -7.96 -10.10 9.10
CA PRO A 20 -9.40 -9.85 9.11
C PRO A 20 -9.88 -8.83 10.16
N ARG A 21 -8.98 -8.31 11.00
CA ARG A 21 -9.24 -7.24 11.98
C ARG A 21 -8.85 -5.84 11.51
N VAL A 22 -8.35 -5.69 10.28
CA VAL A 22 -7.96 -4.38 9.74
C VAL A 22 -9.15 -3.77 9.00
N ASP A 23 -9.68 -2.67 9.53
CA ASP A 23 -10.81 -1.95 8.95
C ASP A 23 -10.40 -0.98 7.82
N LEU A 24 -9.15 -0.50 7.85
CA LEU A 24 -8.65 0.47 6.88
C LEU A 24 -7.13 0.42 6.75
N VAL A 25 -6.64 0.55 5.51
CA VAL A 25 -5.22 0.70 5.19
C VAL A 25 -4.94 2.11 4.65
N CYS A 26 -3.98 2.80 5.25
CA CYS A 26 -3.51 4.11 4.80
C CYS A 26 -2.06 4.00 4.31
N CYS A 27 -1.80 4.38 3.06
CA CYS A 27 -0.44 4.44 2.51
C CYS A 27 -0.03 5.89 2.30
N ILE A 28 1.09 6.29 2.88
CA ILE A 28 1.66 7.63 2.70
C ILE A 28 2.86 7.49 1.77
N LEU A 29 2.79 8.15 0.61
CA LEU A 29 3.86 8.22 -0.36
C LEU A 29 4.60 9.55 -0.20
N THR A 30 5.93 9.48 -0.25
CA THR A 30 6.83 10.65 -0.19
C THR A 30 7.13 11.25 -1.56
N ASN A 31 6.59 10.67 -2.63
CA ASN A 31 6.77 11.15 -4.01
C ASN A 31 5.57 10.76 -4.90
N ASN A 32 5.37 11.49 -5.99
CA ASN A 32 4.24 11.29 -6.92
C ASN A 32 4.53 10.28 -8.03
N ARG A 33 5.28 9.21 -7.75
CA ARG A 33 5.55 8.17 -8.72
C ARG A 33 4.31 7.33 -8.98
N LYS A 34 3.71 7.57 -10.14
CA LYS A 34 2.50 6.88 -10.60
C LYS A 34 2.65 5.37 -10.65
N ASP A 35 3.81 4.86 -11.05
CA ASP A 35 4.10 3.41 -11.10
C ASP A 35 4.08 2.76 -9.71
N CYS A 36 4.61 3.46 -8.68
CA CYS A 36 4.49 3.00 -7.29
C CYS A 36 3.03 3.03 -6.80
N TYR A 37 2.31 4.11 -7.07
CA TYR A 37 0.89 4.23 -6.70
C TYR A 37 0.04 3.13 -7.35
N ASP A 38 0.18 2.92 -8.65
CA ASP A 38 -0.62 1.95 -9.41
C ASP A 38 -0.33 0.52 -8.91
N ALA A 39 0.93 0.20 -8.59
CA ALA A 39 1.31 -1.10 -8.02
C ALA A 39 0.71 -1.33 -6.62
N ILE A 40 0.76 -0.32 -5.74
CA ILE A 40 0.18 -0.38 -4.39
C ILE A 40 -1.33 -0.53 -4.47
N LYS A 41 -1.99 0.27 -5.31
CA LYS A 41 -3.45 0.24 -5.44
C LYS A 41 -3.93 -1.08 -6.05
N LYS A 42 -3.16 -1.67 -6.97
CA LYS A 42 -3.44 -3.00 -7.51
C LYS A 42 -3.53 -4.04 -6.40
N VAL A 43 -2.55 -4.10 -5.51
CA VAL A 43 -2.55 -5.08 -4.40
C VAL A 43 -3.69 -4.81 -3.41
N LEU A 44 -3.93 -3.54 -3.05
CA LEU A 44 -5.02 -3.16 -2.14
C LEU A 44 -6.43 -3.37 -2.70
N CYS A 45 -6.59 -3.44 -4.03
CA CYS A 45 -7.90 -3.64 -4.64
C CYS A 45 -8.13 -5.08 -5.11
N ILE A 46 -7.06 -5.82 -5.43
CA ILE A 46 -7.17 -7.17 -5.98
C ILE A 46 -6.84 -8.22 -4.92
N ASP A 47 -5.67 -8.12 -4.29
CA ASP A 47 -5.17 -9.14 -3.37
C ASP A 47 -5.71 -8.97 -1.94
N CYS A 48 -5.97 -7.73 -1.51
CA CYS A 48 -6.40 -7.40 -0.15
C CYS A 48 -7.57 -6.40 -0.17
N PRO A 49 -8.82 -6.84 -0.42
CA PRO A 49 -9.98 -5.96 -0.58
C PRO A 49 -10.43 -5.33 0.75
N ILE A 50 -9.62 -4.43 1.27
CA ILE A 50 -9.82 -3.65 2.49
C ILE A 50 -9.96 -2.17 2.06
N PRO A 51 -10.84 -1.39 2.68
CA PRO A 51 -10.90 0.06 2.47
C PRO A 51 -9.49 0.68 2.55
N SER A 52 -9.09 1.37 1.49
CA SER A 52 -7.71 1.85 1.37
C SER A 52 -7.60 3.24 0.78
N GLN A 53 -6.81 4.08 1.43
CA GLN A 53 -6.52 5.45 1.00
C GLN A 53 -5.01 5.64 0.86
N VAL A 54 -4.60 6.21 -0.28
CA VAL A 54 -3.21 6.58 -0.53
C VAL A 54 -3.11 8.10 -0.51
N PHE A 55 -2.18 8.64 0.24
CA PHE A 55 -1.89 10.07 0.35
C PHE A 55 -0.50 10.37 -0.17
N LEU A 56 -0.34 11.54 -0.76
CA LEU A 56 0.96 12.11 -1.10
C LEU A 56 1.30 13.17 -0.04
N TYR A 57 2.45 13.03 0.61
CA TYR A 57 3.01 14.01 1.54
C TYR A 57 4.09 14.85 0.85
#